data_AF-A0A9D0YLS3-F1
#
_entry.id   AF-A0A9D0YLS3-F1
#
_cell.length_a   1.000
_cell.length_b   1.000
_cell.length_c   1.000
_cell.angle_alpha   90.00
_cell.angle_beta   90.00
_cell.angle_gamma   90.00
#
_symmetry.space_group_name_H-M   'P 1'
#
loop_
_entity.id
_entity.type
_entity.pdbx_description
1 polymer ?
#
loop_
_entity_poly.entity_id
_entity_poly.type
_entity_poly.pdbx_seq_one_letter_code
_entity_poly.pdbx_strand_id
1 'polypeptide(L)'
;MSIEQELMNRANSQCELCTATNDLSVYEVPAGDNSVNSSVLVCATCKEQLNDDTKIDESHWHCLNDTMWSELDAIKVVSYHMMHKLYKQDLIDMMYFEDDVKVWADKGLPEEADEDALVYRDSNGVIINAGDTVVVNKDLPVKGAGFVAKQGTAVRNISLVPNDNTHIEGRVNGVKIQLKTCFLKKM
;
A
#
# COMPACT_ATOMS: atom_id res chain seq x y z
N MET A 1 11.30 5.00 33.13
CA MET A 1 11.09 6.34 32.55
C MET A 1 10.01 6.19 31.49
N SER A 2 9.36 7.27 31.03
CA SER A 2 8.41 7.10 29.92
C SER A 2 9.19 6.89 28.61
N ILE A 3 8.65 6.07 27.70
CA ILE A 3 9.24 5.81 26.36
C ILE A 3 9.58 7.13 25.65
N GLU A 4 8.69 8.11 25.76
CA GLU A 4 8.88 9.46 25.22
C GLU A 4 10.14 10.17 25.74
N GLN A 5 10.45 10.07 27.05
CA GLN A 5 11.64 10.71 27.62
C GLN A 5 12.93 10.05 27.13
N GLU A 6 12.93 8.73 26.97
CA GLU A 6 14.08 7.99 26.45
C GLU A 6 14.32 8.32 24.97
N LEU A 7 13.25 8.41 24.19
CA LEU A 7 13.30 8.82 22.78
C LEU A 7 13.77 10.28 22.61
N MET A 8 13.28 11.20 23.45
CA MET A 8 13.74 12.60 23.45
C MET A 8 15.24 12.71 23.72
N ASN A 9 15.78 11.90 24.62
CA ASN A 9 17.20 11.85 24.91
C ASN A 9 18.00 11.21 23.75
N ARG A 10 17.51 10.10 23.18
CA ARG A 10 18.13 9.40 22.05
C ARG A 10 18.24 10.30 20.83
N ALA A 11 17.16 11.00 20.52
CA ALA A 11 17.03 11.82 19.33
C ALA A 11 17.55 13.25 19.51
N ASN A 12 18.16 13.59 20.67
CA ASN A 12 18.58 14.94 21.02
C ASN A 12 17.48 16.00 20.81
N SER A 13 16.22 15.66 21.11
CA SER A 13 15.04 16.49 20.87
C SER A 13 14.86 16.93 19.41
N GLN A 14 15.14 16.02 18.47
CA GLN A 14 14.91 16.21 17.03
C GLN A 14 14.13 15.03 16.46
N CYS A 15 13.46 15.24 15.32
CA CYS A 15 12.85 14.18 14.55
C CYS A 15 13.94 13.25 14.02
N GLU A 16 13.81 11.96 14.28
CA GLU A 16 14.78 10.95 13.87
C GLU A 16 14.78 10.68 12.36
N LEU A 17 13.78 11.19 11.63
CA LEU A 17 13.65 11.06 10.19
C LEU A 17 14.13 12.32 9.43
N CYS A 18 13.61 13.49 9.80
CA CYS A 18 13.87 14.73 9.04
C CYS A 18 14.66 15.79 9.81
N THR A 19 15.10 15.49 11.05
CA THR A 19 15.85 16.40 11.95
C THR A 19 15.11 17.65 12.42
N ALA A 20 13.83 17.81 12.07
CA ALA A 20 13.00 18.91 12.54
C ALA A 20 12.82 18.88 14.07
N THR A 21 12.71 20.04 14.70
CA THR A 21 12.61 20.18 16.17
C THR A 21 11.21 20.52 16.67
N ASN A 22 10.22 20.61 15.77
CA ASN A 22 8.86 21.04 16.07
C ASN A 22 7.91 19.85 16.27
N ASP A 23 6.97 20.03 17.21
CA ASP A 23 5.82 19.15 17.43
C ASP A 23 6.19 17.65 17.40
N LEU A 24 7.21 17.30 18.19
CA LEU A 24 7.74 15.94 18.29
C LEU A 24 6.77 15.04 19.04
N SER A 25 6.56 13.85 18.52
CA SER A 25 5.75 12.83 19.15
C SER A 25 6.26 11.44 18.82
N VAL A 26 5.91 10.48 19.69
CA VAL A 26 6.26 9.08 19.47
C VAL A 26 5.41 8.51 18.33
N TYR A 27 6.07 7.77 17.44
CA TYR A 27 5.47 6.91 16.44
C TYR A 27 5.92 5.47 16.71
N GLU A 28 4.95 4.61 16.95
CA GLU A 28 5.16 3.18 17.13
C GLU A 28 5.23 2.53 15.76
N VAL A 29 6.33 1.82 15.50
CA VAL A 29 6.55 1.17 14.22
C VAL A 29 5.63 -0.05 14.13
N PRO A 30 4.92 -0.25 13.00
CA PRO A 30 4.05 -1.42 12.82
C PRO A 30 4.76 -2.75 13.10
N ALA A 31 4.02 -3.70 13.65
CA ALA A 31 4.51 -5.03 14.05
C ALA A 31 5.66 -5.02 15.10
N GLY A 32 5.89 -3.90 15.78
CA GLY A 32 6.84 -3.76 16.88
C GLY A 32 6.36 -4.32 18.23
N ASP A 33 7.24 -4.30 19.23
CA ASP A 33 6.99 -4.80 20.59
C ASP A 33 6.57 -3.70 21.59
N ASN A 34 6.20 -2.51 21.09
CA ASN A 34 5.89 -1.31 21.88
C ASN A 34 7.05 -0.89 22.81
N SER A 35 8.28 -1.20 22.43
CA SER A 35 9.49 -0.77 23.15
C SER A 35 10.05 0.52 22.55
N VAL A 36 11.01 1.11 23.26
CA VAL A 36 11.83 2.23 22.75
C VAL A 36 12.56 1.85 21.46
N ASN A 37 12.92 0.57 21.29
CA ASN A 37 13.61 0.06 20.10
C ASN A 37 12.67 -0.19 18.93
N SER A 38 11.35 -0.28 19.16
CA SER A 38 10.34 -0.36 18.11
C SER A 38 9.56 0.94 17.93
N SER A 39 10.09 2.04 18.47
CA SER A 39 9.46 3.36 18.40
C SER A 39 10.46 4.39 17.91
N VAL A 40 9.95 5.41 17.22
CA VAL A 40 10.75 6.55 16.74
C VAL A 40 10.12 7.87 17.14
N LEU A 41 10.96 8.89 17.33
CA LEU A 41 10.51 10.24 17.58
C LEU A 41 10.39 10.99 16.25
N VAL A 42 9.17 11.46 15.95
CA VAL A 42 8.87 12.09 14.66
C VAL A 42 8.16 13.43 14.86
N CYS A 43 8.39 14.37 13.94
CA CYS A 43 7.62 15.62 13.91
C CYS A 43 6.19 15.38 13.39
N ALA A 44 5.31 16.36 13.58
CA ALA A 44 3.93 16.31 13.11
C ALA A 44 3.80 15.98 11.61
N THR A 45 4.67 16.56 10.77
CA THR A 45 4.65 16.33 9.31
C THR A 45 4.98 14.87 8.96
N CYS A 46 6.07 14.33 9.51
CA CYS A 46 6.42 12.92 9.28
C CYS A 46 5.32 12.00 9.79
N LYS A 47 4.77 12.26 10.97
CA LYS A 47 3.71 11.43 11.56
C LYS A 47 2.43 11.42 10.73
N GLU A 48 2.04 12.58 10.20
CA GLU A 48 0.87 12.69 9.34
C GLU A 48 1.08 11.89 8.05
N GLN A 49 2.22 12.05 7.39
CA GLN A 49 2.54 11.35 6.15
C GLN A 49 2.77 9.83 6.33
N LEU A 50 3.25 9.40 7.50
CA LEU A 50 3.38 7.97 7.84
C LEU A 50 2.01 7.28 7.94
N ASN A 51 1.01 7.98 8.49
CA ASN A 51 -0.32 7.43 8.75
C ASN A 51 -1.32 7.65 7.59
N ASP A 52 -1.11 8.65 6.75
CA ASP A 52 -2.04 9.03 5.67
C ASP A 52 -1.31 9.18 4.33
N ASP A 53 -1.49 8.16 3.48
CA ASP A 53 -0.86 8.08 2.16
C ASP A 53 -1.30 9.21 1.21
N THR A 54 -2.44 9.85 1.47
CA THR A 54 -2.96 10.94 0.63
C THR A 54 -2.23 12.28 0.86
N LYS A 55 -1.47 12.37 1.95
CA LYS A 55 -0.74 13.58 2.35
C LYS A 55 0.76 13.49 2.11
N ILE A 56 1.22 12.42 1.48
CA ILE A 56 2.63 12.21 1.17
C ILE A 56 3.14 13.32 0.26
N ASP A 57 4.22 13.96 0.70
CA ASP A 57 5.02 14.92 -0.07
C ASP A 57 6.38 14.30 -0.37
N GLU A 58 6.60 13.91 -1.63
CA GLU A 58 7.86 13.31 -2.07
C GLU A 58 9.09 14.19 -1.75
N SER A 59 8.92 15.51 -1.74
CA SER A 59 10.02 16.43 -1.45
C SER A 59 10.50 16.34 0.00
N HIS A 60 9.57 16.09 0.92
CA HIS A 60 9.87 15.94 2.34
C HIS A 60 10.73 14.70 2.62
N TRP A 61 10.50 13.60 1.89
CA TRP A 61 11.15 12.31 2.10
C TRP A 61 12.55 12.17 1.49
N HIS A 62 13.16 13.26 1.04
CA HIS A 62 14.56 13.21 0.57
C HIS A 62 15.53 12.80 1.69
N CYS A 63 15.17 13.01 2.95
CA CYS A 63 15.92 12.57 4.12
C CYS A 63 16.01 11.03 4.24
N LEU A 64 15.20 10.27 3.51
CA LEU A 64 15.26 8.80 3.52
C LEU A 64 16.58 8.25 2.97
N ASN A 65 17.23 8.97 2.04
CA ASN A 65 18.53 8.56 1.49
C ASN A 65 19.62 8.50 2.56
N ASP A 66 19.53 9.35 3.59
CA ASP A 66 20.48 9.38 4.70
C ASP A 66 20.02 8.46 5.83
N THR A 67 18.73 8.51 6.18
CA THR A 67 18.18 7.77 7.34
C THR A 67 18.05 6.27 7.12
N MET A 68 18.01 5.79 5.86
CA MET A 68 18.05 4.35 5.55
C MET A 68 19.33 3.67 6.08
N TRP A 69 20.40 4.43 6.29
CA TRP A 69 21.68 3.91 6.81
C TRP A 69 21.82 4.05 8.33
N SER A 70 20.75 4.42 9.03
CA SER A 70 20.77 4.58 10.47
C SER A 70 21.16 3.28 11.18
N GLU A 71 21.95 3.39 12.25
CA GLU A 71 22.27 2.24 13.10
C GLU A 71 21.03 1.73 13.85
N LEU A 72 20.00 2.56 14.02
CA LEU A 72 18.78 2.20 14.73
C LEU A 72 17.80 1.46 13.82
N ASP A 73 17.46 0.22 14.18
CA ASP A 73 16.59 -0.63 13.37
C ASP A 73 15.18 -0.06 13.22
N ALA A 74 14.64 0.61 14.25
CA ALA A 74 13.36 1.31 14.15
C ALA A 74 13.33 2.32 13.01
N ILE A 75 14.41 3.08 12.83
CA ILE A 75 14.54 4.08 11.77
C ILE A 75 14.67 3.38 10.42
N LYS A 76 15.52 2.34 10.33
CA LYS A 76 15.65 1.56 9.09
C LYS A 76 14.31 0.98 8.64
N VAL A 77 13.54 0.39 9.55
CA VAL A 77 12.24 -0.21 9.26
C VAL A 77 11.23 0.83 8.79
N VAL A 78 11.16 1.99 9.45
CA VAL A 78 10.27 3.07 9.02
C VAL A 78 10.67 3.61 7.65
N SER A 79 11.96 3.78 7.39
CA SER A 79 12.47 4.18 6.08
C SER A 79 12.09 3.16 5.00
N TYR A 80 12.23 1.87 5.29
CA TYR A 80 11.81 0.79 4.40
C TYR A 80 10.32 0.83 4.07
N HIS A 81 9.45 0.97 5.08
CA HIS A 81 8.00 1.11 4.87
C HIS A 81 7.64 2.32 4.01
N MET A 82 8.25 3.46 4.28
CA MET A 82 7.99 4.67 3.51
C MET A 82 8.52 4.57 2.08
N MET A 83 9.67 3.94 1.85
CA MET A 83 10.21 3.72 0.51
C MET A 83 9.31 2.80 -0.32
N HIS A 84 8.67 1.82 0.30
CA HIS A 84 7.65 0.98 -0.34
C HIS A 84 6.44 1.80 -0.78
N LYS A 85 5.92 2.68 0.09
CA LYS A 85 4.84 3.63 -0.27
C LYS A 85 5.22 4.58 -1.41
N LEU A 86 6.49 4.95 -1.50
CA LEU A 86 7.05 5.84 -2.52
C LEU A 86 7.53 5.12 -3.79
N TYR A 87 7.39 3.79 -3.87
CA TYR A 87 7.84 2.94 -4.97
C TYR A 87 9.33 3.14 -5.33
N LYS A 88 10.21 3.30 -4.32
CA LYS A 88 11.65 3.53 -4.49
C LYS A 88 12.46 2.22 -4.42
N GLN A 89 12.16 1.26 -5.30
CA GLN A 89 12.79 -0.07 -5.28
C GLN A 89 14.33 -0.04 -5.35
N ASP A 90 14.90 0.85 -6.18
CA ASP A 90 16.36 0.99 -6.29
C ASP A 90 17.04 1.30 -4.94
N LEU A 91 16.37 2.05 -4.05
CA LEU A 91 16.91 2.36 -2.71
C LEU A 91 16.69 1.20 -1.75
N ILE A 92 15.54 0.53 -1.86
CA ILE A 92 15.20 -0.64 -1.04
C ILE A 92 16.23 -1.76 -1.26
N ASP A 93 16.61 -2.03 -2.51
CA ASP A 93 17.57 -3.08 -2.87
C ASP A 93 18.98 -2.82 -2.29
N MET A 94 19.30 -1.57 -1.97
CA MET A 94 20.59 -1.20 -1.36
C MET A 94 20.58 -1.36 0.16
N MET A 95 19.41 -1.45 0.80
CA MET A 95 19.31 -1.61 2.24
C MET A 95 19.74 -3.01 2.67
N TYR A 96 20.47 -3.06 3.78
CA TYR A 96 20.83 -4.31 4.44
C TYR A 96 20.16 -4.38 5.81
N PHE A 97 19.58 -5.55 6.09
CA PHE A 97 18.94 -5.87 7.36
C PHE A 97 19.51 -7.18 7.89
N GLU A 98 19.53 -7.31 9.22
CA GLU A 98 19.64 -8.61 9.86
C GLU A 98 18.33 -9.39 9.69
N ASP A 99 18.40 -10.73 9.71
CA ASP A 99 17.27 -11.59 9.34
C ASP A 99 16.02 -11.35 10.20
N ASP A 100 16.19 -11.13 11.50
CA ASP A 100 15.10 -10.85 12.44
C ASP A 100 14.47 -9.47 12.22
N VAL A 101 15.31 -8.46 11.96
CA VAL A 101 14.87 -7.10 11.63
C VAL A 101 14.13 -7.10 10.29
N LYS A 102 14.60 -7.85 9.28
CA LYS A 102 13.92 -7.97 7.99
C LYS A 102 12.53 -8.57 8.14
N VAL A 103 12.41 -9.64 8.92
CA VAL A 103 11.10 -10.27 9.20
C VAL A 103 10.16 -9.30 9.90
N TRP A 104 10.66 -8.46 10.81
CA TRP A 104 9.86 -7.41 11.43
C TRP A 104 9.44 -6.34 10.42
N ALA A 105 10.37 -5.87 9.58
CA ALA A 105 10.11 -4.89 8.54
C ALA A 105 8.98 -5.37 7.61
N ASP A 106 9.06 -6.61 7.14
CA ASP A 106 8.09 -7.16 6.20
C ASP A 106 6.70 -7.32 6.82
N LYS A 107 6.61 -7.72 8.10
CA LYS A 107 5.33 -7.80 8.82
C LYS A 107 4.64 -6.46 9.03
N GLY A 108 5.42 -5.37 9.05
CA GLY A 108 4.91 -4.03 9.25
C GLY A 108 4.42 -3.34 7.98
N LEU A 109 4.76 -3.88 6.81
CA LEU A 109 4.13 -3.46 5.56
C LEU A 109 2.64 -3.83 5.61
N PRO A 110 1.75 -3.00 5.02
CA PRO A 110 0.43 -3.50 4.70
C PRO A 110 0.62 -4.80 3.93
N GLU A 111 -0.15 -5.86 4.25
CA GLU A 111 -0.11 -7.10 3.48
C GLU A 111 -0.15 -6.71 2.00
N GLU A 112 0.99 -6.80 1.32
CA GLU A 112 1.02 -6.61 -0.10
C GLU A 112 0.04 -7.65 -0.61
N ALA A 113 -1.02 -7.19 -1.29
CA ALA A 113 -1.75 -8.07 -2.15
C ALA A 113 -0.70 -8.59 -3.13
N ASP A 114 -0.19 -9.80 -2.85
CA ASP A 114 0.85 -10.58 -3.52
C ASP A 114 1.60 -9.84 -4.64
N GLU A 115 2.93 -9.88 -4.70
CA GLU A 115 3.63 -9.55 -5.96
C GLU A 115 3.20 -10.51 -7.12
N ASP A 116 2.56 -11.64 -6.79
CA ASP A 116 1.79 -12.55 -7.67
C ASP A 116 0.29 -12.20 -7.80
N ALA A 117 -0.19 -11.13 -7.18
CA ALA A 117 -1.57 -10.69 -7.24
C ALA A 117 -1.86 -10.24 -8.65
N LEU A 118 -2.58 -11.10 -9.35
CA LEU A 118 -3.11 -10.85 -10.68
C LEU A 118 -3.77 -9.47 -10.72
N VAL A 119 -3.12 -8.52 -11.40
CA VAL A 119 -3.64 -7.17 -11.60
C VAL A 119 -4.70 -7.20 -12.69
N TYR A 120 -5.95 -6.90 -12.33
CA TYR A 120 -7.07 -6.81 -13.29
C TYR A 120 -7.13 -5.41 -13.88
N ARG A 121 -7.15 -5.33 -15.20
CA ARG A 121 -7.22 -4.04 -15.92
C ARG A 121 -8.37 -4.03 -16.90
N ASP A 122 -9.10 -2.92 -16.94
CA ASP A 122 -10.18 -2.71 -17.90
C ASP A 122 -9.65 -2.49 -19.34
N SER A 123 -10.53 -2.26 -20.31
CA SER A 123 -10.15 -2.03 -21.71
C SER A 123 -9.29 -0.78 -21.93
N ASN A 124 -9.23 0.15 -20.97
CA ASN A 124 -8.45 1.38 -21.01
C ASN A 124 -7.20 1.30 -20.12
N GLY A 125 -6.91 0.14 -19.51
CA GLY A 125 -5.77 -0.05 -18.62
C GLY A 125 -6.00 0.40 -17.18
N VAL A 126 -7.23 0.73 -16.78
CA VAL A 126 -7.57 1.14 -15.41
C VAL A 126 -7.65 -0.09 -14.52
N ILE A 127 -7.05 -0.01 -13.33
CA ILE A 127 -7.07 -1.10 -12.34
C ILE A 127 -8.49 -1.30 -11.80
N ILE A 128 -8.92 -2.56 -11.83
CA ILE A 128 -10.21 -3.04 -11.34
C ILE A 128 -10.00 -3.75 -10.00
N ASN A 129 -10.76 -3.34 -8.99
CA ASN A 129 -10.75 -3.94 -7.65
C ASN A 129 -12.06 -4.68 -7.39
N ALA A 130 -12.03 -5.60 -6.42
CA ALA A 130 -13.25 -6.24 -5.93
C ALA A 130 -14.22 -5.18 -5.36
N GLY A 131 -15.51 -5.31 -5.68
CA GLY A 131 -16.54 -4.35 -5.28
C GLY A 131 -16.78 -3.20 -6.27
N ASP A 132 -15.91 -3.01 -7.27
CA ASP A 132 -16.08 -1.96 -8.26
C ASP A 132 -17.35 -2.13 -9.11
N THR A 133 -17.72 -1.05 -9.81
CA THR A 133 -18.74 -1.09 -10.87
C THR A 133 -18.07 -0.91 -12.23
N VAL A 134 -18.42 -1.78 -13.17
CA VAL A 134 -17.90 -1.76 -14.54
C VAL A 134 -19.04 -1.75 -15.54
N VAL A 135 -18.76 -1.28 -16.75
CA VAL A 135 -19.71 -1.22 -17.87
C VAL A 135 -19.19 -2.03 -19.02
N VAL A 136 -20.09 -2.78 -19.63
CA VAL A 136 -19.80 -3.56 -20.83
C VAL A 136 -19.66 -2.62 -22.04
N ASN A 137 -18.50 -2.66 -22.72
CA ASN A 137 -18.21 -1.77 -23.84
C ASN A 137 -18.69 -2.29 -25.22
N LYS A 138 -19.15 -3.53 -25.31
CA LYS A 138 -19.66 -4.18 -26.54
C LYS A 138 -20.70 -5.24 -26.22
N ASP A 139 -21.54 -5.63 -27.18
CA ASP A 139 -22.49 -6.73 -26.98
C ASP A 139 -21.77 -8.07 -26.73
N LEU A 140 -22.00 -8.68 -25.57
CA LEU A 140 -21.40 -9.95 -25.15
C LEU A 140 -22.46 -11.05 -25.03
N PRO A 141 -22.44 -12.08 -25.89
CA PRO A 141 -23.33 -13.23 -25.72
C PRO A 141 -22.92 -14.04 -24.50
N VAL A 142 -23.82 -14.21 -23.54
CA VAL A 142 -23.56 -14.95 -22.31
C VAL A 142 -23.80 -16.44 -22.57
N LYS A 143 -22.73 -17.23 -22.50
CA LYS A 143 -22.83 -18.69 -22.61
C LYS A 143 -23.64 -19.25 -21.43
N GLY A 144 -24.61 -20.12 -21.72
CA GLY A 144 -25.41 -20.83 -20.70
C GLY A 144 -26.62 -20.07 -20.17
N ALA A 145 -26.76 -18.76 -20.40
CA ALA A 145 -27.90 -17.98 -19.90
C ALA A 145 -28.92 -17.56 -20.99
N GLY A 146 -28.59 -17.77 -22.27
CA GLY A 146 -29.52 -17.52 -23.39
C GLY A 146 -29.80 -16.04 -23.68
N PHE A 147 -29.08 -15.11 -23.05
CA PHE A 147 -29.19 -13.66 -23.29
C PHE A 147 -27.85 -13.03 -23.68
N VAL A 148 -27.93 -11.81 -24.23
CA VAL A 148 -26.76 -11.00 -24.59
C VAL A 148 -26.66 -9.85 -23.60
N ALA A 149 -25.52 -9.72 -22.92
CA ALA A 149 -25.22 -8.52 -22.15
C ALA A 149 -24.93 -7.38 -23.15
N LYS A 150 -25.86 -6.43 -23.26
CA LYS A 150 -25.76 -5.34 -24.22
C LYS A 150 -24.67 -4.34 -23.83
N GLN A 151 -24.08 -3.68 -24.82
CA GLN A 151 -23.22 -2.53 -24.59
C GLN A 151 -23.95 -1.50 -23.70
N GLY A 152 -23.24 -0.97 -22.71
CA GLY A 152 -23.79 -0.05 -21.70
C GLY A 152 -24.39 -0.75 -20.48
N THR A 153 -24.48 -2.08 -20.45
CA THR A 153 -24.93 -2.81 -19.26
C THR A 153 -23.93 -2.59 -18.11
N ALA A 154 -24.42 -2.05 -17.00
CA ALA A 154 -23.63 -1.86 -15.78
C ALA A 154 -23.64 -3.14 -14.93
N VAL A 155 -22.46 -3.53 -14.47
CA VAL A 155 -22.21 -4.68 -13.61
C VAL A 155 -21.62 -4.16 -12.31
N ARG A 156 -22.41 -4.22 -11.24
CA ARG A 156 -22.06 -3.67 -9.92
C ARG A 156 -21.55 -4.77 -9.00
N ASN A 157 -20.72 -4.38 -8.05
CA ASN A 157 -20.20 -5.26 -6.99
C ASN A 157 -19.52 -6.50 -7.58
N ILE A 158 -18.56 -6.28 -8.46
CA ILE A 158 -17.83 -7.37 -9.12
C ILE A 158 -16.88 -8.08 -8.16
N SER A 159 -16.50 -9.30 -8.50
CA SER A 159 -15.51 -10.09 -7.79
C SER A 159 -14.37 -10.46 -8.74
N LEU A 160 -13.15 -10.56 -8.20
CA LEU A 160 -11.95 -10.92 -8.94
C LEU A 160 -11.83 -12.45 -9.03
N VAL A 161 -11.36 -12.98 -10.16
CA VAL A 161 -11.25 -14.44 -10.39
C VAL A 161 -9.86 -14.93 -9.99
N PRO A 162 -9.71 -15.69 -8.89
CA PRO A 162 -8.38 -16.18 -8.48
C PRO A 162 -7.68 -16.90 -9.64
N ASN A 163 -6.41 -16.58 -9.86
CA ASN A 163 -5.55 -17.15 -10.92
C ASN A 163 -5.89 -16.74 -12.37
N ASP A 164 -6.79 -15.79 -12.64
CA ASP A 164 -7.08 -15.30 -14.00
C ASP A 164 -7.39 -13.79 -14.07
N ASN A 165 -6.41 -12.97 -14.47
CA ASN A 165 -6.56 -11.51 -14.63
C ASN A 165 -7.37 -11.09 -15.87
N THR A 166 -7.71 -12.05 -16.75
CA THR A 166 -8.44 -11.77 -17.98
C THR A 166 -9.95 -11.83 -17.78
N HIS A 167 -10.42 -12.39 -16.66
CA HIS A 167 -11.84 -12.49 -16.32
C HIS A 167 -12.14 -11.90 -14.95
N ILE A 168 -13.34 -11.33 -14.82
CA ILE A 168 -13.95 -10.99 -13.53
C ILE A 168 -15.30 -11.68 -13.41
N GLU A 169 -15.78 -11.84 -12.20
CA GLU A 169 -17.14 -12.31 -11.93
C GLU A 169 -18.07 -11.12 -11.64
N GLY A 170 -19.26 -11.17 -12.22
CA GLY A 170 -20.28 -10.16 -11.97
C GLY A 170 -21.68 -10.73 -12.10
N ARG A 171 -22.68 -9.92 -11.74
CA ARG A 171 -24.10 -10.28 -11.89
C ARG A 171 -24.76 -9.43 -12.96
N VAL A 172 -25.37 -10.08 -13.94
CA VAL A 172 -26.22 -9.45 -14.96
C VAL A 172 -27.56 -10.15 -14.94
N ASN A 173 -28.65 -9.39 -14.82
CA ASN A 173 -30.03 -9.93 -14.72
C ASN A 173 -30.19 -10.99 -13.62
N GLY A 174 -29.49 -10.83 -12.50
CA GLY A 174 -29.53 -11.77 -11.37
C GLY A 174 -28.71 -13.05 -11.55
N VAL A 175 -28.10 -13.27 -12.72
CA VAL A 175 -27.26 -14.43 -13.01
C VAL A 175 -25.78 -14.08 -12.80
N LYS A 176 -25.05 -14.93 -12.08
CA LYS A 176 -23.59 -14.80 -11.91
C LYS A 176 -22.89 -15.29 -13.18
N ILE A 177 -22.05 -14.44 -13.77
CA ILE A 177 -21.36 -14.71 -15.04
C ILE A 177 -19.90 -14.25 -14.96
N GLN A 178 -19.02 -14.86 -15.75
CA GLN A 178 -17.65 -14.42 -15.93
C GLN A 178 -17.53 -13.54 -17.20
N LEU A 179 -16.90 -12.38 -17.06
CA LEU A 179 -16.77 -11.37 -18.10
C LEU A 179 -15.29 -11.07 -18.35
N LYS A 180 -14.90 -10.98 -19.62
CA LYS A 180 -13.52 -10.63 -19.99
C LYS A 180 -13.23 -9.16 -19.73
N THR A 181 -12.15 -8.88 -19.02
CA THR A 181 -11.74 -7.53 -18.59
C THR A 181 -11.49 -6.56 -19.77
N CYS A 182 -11.01 -7.07 -20.91
CA CYS A 182 -10.80 -6.28 -22.13
C CYS A 182 -12.09 -5.74 -22.77
N PHE A 183 -13.27 -6.20 -22.34
CA PHE A 183 -14.58 -5.74 -22.82
C PHE A 183 -15.35 -4.92 -21.78
N LEU A 184 -14.67 -4.52 -20.72
CA LEU A 184 -15.21 -3.78 -19.61
C LEU A 184 -14.53 -2.42 -19.51
N LYS A 185 -15.27 -1.45 -18.98
CA LYS A 185 -14.78 -0.13 -18.62
C LYS A 185 -15.16 0.16 -17.19
N LYS A 186 -14.20 0.55 -16.34
CA LYS A 186 -14.50 0.99 -14.97
C LYS A 186 -15.32 2.28 -15.00
N MET A 187 -16.37 2.33 -14.18
CA MET A 187 -17.22 3.52 -14.00
C MET A 187 -16.58 4.51 -13.04
#